data_AF-A0A2N0HFA6-F1
#
_entry.id   AF-A0A2N0HFA6-F1
#
_cell.length_a   1.000
_cell.length_b   1.000
_cell.length_c   1.000
_cell.angle_alpha   90.00
_cell.angle_beta   90.00
_cell.angle_gamma   90.00
#
_symmetry.space_group_name_H-M   'P 1'
#
loop_
_entity.id
_entity.type
_entity.pdbx_description
1 polymer ?
#
loop_
_entity_poly.entity_id
_entity_poly.type
_entity_poly.pdbx_seq_one_letter_code
_entity_poly.pdbx_strand_id
1 'polypeptide(L)' 'MILFNDTEMFTSGKSGKKIFDVPDADLMLIDGFFTKEESDNYYNILLNNTVWHEYEMSMYDKIVTALRMVAWYDDADSRI' A
#
# COMPACT_ATOMS: atom_id res chain seq x y z
N MET A 1 -14.03 -19.69 -17.87
CA MET A 1 -14.54 -19.59 -16.49
C MET A 1 -13.32 -19.49 -15.59
N ILE A 2 -12.98 -18.28 -15.15
CA ILE A 2 -11.77 -18.05 -14.34
C ILE A 2 -12.22 -17.38 -13.05
N LEU A 3 -12.46 -18.19 -12.03
CA LEU A 3 -12.93 -17.75 -10.71
C LEU A 3 -11.90 -16.86 -9.97
N PHE A 4 -10.68 -16.73 -10.52
CA PHE A 4 -9.54 -16.05 -9.90
C PHE A 4 -8.94 -14.90 -10.76
N ASN A 5 -9.47 -14.64 -11.95
CA ASN A 5 -8.99 -13.52 -12.79
C ASN A 5 -9.90 -12.29 -12.73
N ASP A 6 -11.02 -12.36 -12.02
CA ASP A 6 -11.86 -11.19 -11.78
C ASP A 6 -11.16 -10.27 -10.78
N THR A 7 -10.42 -9.32 -11.34
CA THR A 7 -9.55 -8.35 -10.66
C THR A 7 -10.31 -7.07 -10.32
N GLU A 8 -11.57 -7.21 -9.88
CA GLU A 8 -12.35 -6.08 -9.31
C GLU A 8 -11.94 -5.87 -7.84
N MET A 9 -10.64 -5.63 -7.60
CA MET A 9 -10.11 -5.38 -6.24
C MET A 9 -10.53 -4.03 -5.67
N PHE A 10 -10.78 -3.05 -6.54
CA PHE A 10 -11.18 -1.69 -6.16
C PHE A 10 -12.63 -1.44 -6.59
N THR A 11 -13.32 -0.60 -5.82
CA THR A 11 -14.74 -0.31 -6.04
C THR A 11 -14.94 1.11 -6.53
N SER A 12 -15.94 1.30 -7.39
CA SER A 12 -16.49 2.62 -7.69
C SER A 12 -17.52 2.98 -6.63
N GLY A 13 -17.45 4.20 -6.09
CA GLY A 13 -18.29 4.63 -4.97
C GLY A 13 -18.27 6.14 -4.77
N LYS A 14 -19.07 6.63 -3.82
CA LYS A 14 -19.02 8.05 -3.44
C LYS A 14 -17.77 8.30 -2.61
N SER A 15 -16.91 9.19 -3.08
CA SER A 15 -15.80 9.70 -2.29
C SER A 15 -16.33 10.44 -1.06
N GLY A 16 -15.59 10.34 0.03
CA GLY A 16 -16.00 10.90 1.32
C GLY A 16 -14.82 11.06 2.26
N LYS A 17 -14.98 11.88 3.28
CA LYS A 17 -13.99 12.05 4.34
C LYS A 17 -14.68 11.86 5.68
N LYS A 18 -14.07 11.04 6.54
CA LYS A 18 -14.50 10.82 7.91
C LYS A 18 -13.33 11.04 8.86
N ILE A 19 -13.55 11.89 9.86
CA ILE A 19 -12.60 12.09 10.96
C ILE A 19 -13.11 11.27 12.14
N PHE A 20 -12.23 10.51 12.77
CA PHE A 20 -12.53 9.72 13.95
C PHE A 20 -11.97 10.42 15.18
N ASP A 21 -12.81 10.59 16.18
CA ASP A 21 -12.41 11.06 17.50
C ASP A 21 -11.95 9.85 18.32
N VAL A 22 -10.63 9.64 18.40
CA VAL A 22 -10.01 8.53 19.12
C VAL A 22 -8.96 9.06 20.09
N PRO A 23 -8.75 8.40 21.25
CA PRO A 23 -7.73 8.83 22.20
C PRO A 23 -6.33 8.83 21.57
N ASP A 24 -5.57 9.89 21.87
CA ASP A 24 -4.14 10.02 21.57
C ASP A 24 -3.75 9.84 20.08
N ALA A 25 -4.69 10.04 19.13
CA ALA A 25 -4.38 9.98 17.71
C ALA A 25 -5.33 10.83 16.85
N ASP A 26 -4.77 11.45 15.80
CA ASP A 26 -5.55 12.04 14.71
C ASP A 26 -5.79 10.97 13.64
N LEU A 27 -7.04 10.54 13.47
CA LEU A 27 -7.39 9.50 12.51
C LEU A 27 -8.43 10.00 11.49
N MET A 28 -8.12 9.81 10.20
CA MET A 28 -8.99 10.20 9.09
C MET A 28 -9.05 9.09 8.03
N LEU A 29 -10.26 8.80 7.56
CA LEU A 29 -10.51 8.00 6.37
C LEU A 29 -10.90 8.93 5.21
N ILE A 30 -10.27 8.73 4.05
CA ILE A 30 -10.71 9.33 2.79
C ILE A 30 -11.07 8.18 1.83
N ASP A 31 -12.37 8.01 1.62
CA ASP A 31 -12.91 7.00 0.71
C ASP A 31 -12.73 7.45 -0.74
N GLY A 32 -12.34 6.52 -1.61
CA GLY A 32 -12.15 6.80 -3.03
C GLY A 32 -11.16 7.92 -3.28
N PHE A 33 -10.04 7.94 -2.55
CA PHE A 33 -8.97 8.94 -2.71
C PHE A 33 -8.44 8.96 -4.16
N PHE A 34 -8.31 7.78 -4.75
CA PHE A 34 -8.17 7.57 -6.19
C PHE A 34 -9.45 6.97 -6.74
N THR A 35 -9.77 7.27 -7.99
CA THR A 35 -10.83 6.57 -8.71
C THR A 35 -10.48 5.08 -8.87
N LYS A 36 -11.47 4.25 -9.19
CA LYS A 36 -11.24 2.83 -9.47
C LYS A 36 -10.20 2.64 -10.58
N GLU A 37 -10.34 3.39 -11.69
CA GLU A 37 -9.43 3.31 -12.84
C GLU A 37 -7.99 3.70 -12.48
N GLU A 38 -7.81 4.78 -11.72
CA GLU A 38 -6.49 5.18 -11.21
C GLU A 38 -5.91 4.11 -10.28
N SER A 39 -6.73 3.54 -9.40
CA SER A 39 -6.31 2.49 -8.47
C SER A 39 -5.89 1.21 -9.21
N ASP A 40 -6.67 0.77 -10.20
CA ASP A 40 -6.35 -0.37 -11.06
C ASP A 40 -5.02 -0.13 -11.81
N ASN A 41 -4.81 1.09 -12.32
CA ASN A 41 -3.56 1.46 -13.01
C ASN A 41 -2.35 1.46 -12.06
N TYR A 42 -2.45 2.14 -10.91
CA TYR A 42 -1.36 2.17 -9.93
C TYR A 42 -1.03 0.78 -9.39
N TYR A 43 -2.04 -0.05 -9.15
CA TYR A 43 -1.81 -1.45 -8.75
C TYR A 43 -0.94 -2.18 -9.77
N ASN A 44 -1.29 -2.11 -11.06
CA ASN A 44 -0.49 -2.77 -12.10
C ASN A 44 0.92 -2.20 -12.21
N ILE A 45 1.09 -0.88 -12.09
CA ILE A 45 2.41 -0.25 -12.11
C ILE A 45 3.25 -0.72 -10.91
N LEU A 46 2.71 -0.63 -9.68
CA LEU A 46 3.44 -0.98 -8.46
C LEU A 46 3.73 -2.48 -8.38
N LEU A 47 2.82 -3.33 -8.82
CA LEU A 47 3.03 -4.78 -8.83
C LEU A 47 4.18 -5.18 -9.75
N ASN A 48 4.24 -4.59 -10.95
CA ASN A 48 5.17 -5.04 -12.00
C ASN A 48 6.49 -4.27 -12.04
N ASN A 49 6.53 -3.01 -11.56
CA ASN A 49 7.70 -2.13 -11.74
C ASN A 49 8.45 -1.82 -10.44
N THR A 50 7.90 -2.17 -9.28
CA THR A 50 8.57 -1.96 -8.00
C THR A 50 9.65 -3.02 -7.79
N VAL A 51 10.81 -2.61 -7.27
CA VAL A 51 11.92 -3.52 -6.94
C VAL A 51 11.67 -4.19 -5.58
N TRP A 52 10.65 -5.05 -5.54
CA TRP A 52 10.26 -5.81 -4.37
C TRP A 52 11.37 -6.78 -3.94
N HIS A 53 11.68 -6.79 -2.65
CA HIS A 53 12.63 -7.74 -2.07
C HIS A 53 12.17 -8.21 -0.69
N GLU A 54 12.65 -9.38 -0.27
CA GLU A 54 12.52 -9.83 1.10
C GLU A 54 13.33 -8.93 2.03
N TYR A 55 12.81 -8.68 3.22
CA TYR A 55 13.46 -7.83 4.20
C TYR A 55 13.59 -8.56 5.53
N GLU A 56 14.81 -8.59 6.06
CA GLU A 56 15.10 -9.10 7.38
C GLU A 56 15.03 -7.96 8.40
N MET A 57 14.33 -8.22 9.51
CA MET A 57 14.25 -7.30 10.63
C MET A 57 14.75 -7.96 11.90
N SER A 58 15.45 -7.17 12.72
CA SER A 58 15.78 -7.57 14.08
C SER A 58 14.52 -7.51 14.93
N MET A 59 14.17 -8.64 15.54
CA MET A 59 13.04 -8.79 16.45
C MET A 59 13.53 -9.45 17.74
N TYR A 60 13.72 -8.62 18.76
CA TYR A 60 14.43 -9.00 19.99
C TYR A 60 15.83 -9.57 19.66
N ASP A 61 16.16 -10.76 20.17
CA ASP A 61 17.45 -11.42 19.96
C ASP A 61 17.49 -12.28 18.67
N LYS A 62 16.58 -12.06 17.72
CA LYS A 62 16.50 -12.83 16.47
C LYS A 62 16.42 -11.93 15.25
N ILE A 63 16.95 -12.43 14.14
CA ILE A 63 16.70 -11.87 12.82
C ILE A 63 15.59 -12.71 12.18
N VAL A 64 14.54 -12.04 11.70
CA VAL A 64 13.40 -12.69 11.04
C VAL A 64 13.13 -12.04 9.70
N THR A 65 12.84 -12.87 8.68
CA THR A 65 12.34 -12.39 7.40
C THR A 65 10.89 -11.93 7.55
N ALA A 66 10.59 -10.70 7.12
CA ALA A 66 9.24 -10.17 7.11
C ALA A 66 8.35 -11.01 6.20
N LEU A 67 7.11 -11.28 6.63
CA LEU A 67 6.12 -12.01 5.84
C LEU A 67 5.46 -11.14 4.74
N ARG A 68 6.26 -10.25 4.13
CA ARG A 68 5.89 -9.39 3.02
C ARG A 68 7.16 -8.92 2.30
N MET A 69 7.03 -8.59 1.02
CA MET A 69 8.08 -7.88 0.29
C MET A 69 8.03 -6.38 0.59
N VAL A 70 9.17 -5.71 0.46
CA VAL A 70 9.28 -4.25 0.62
C VAL A 70 10.11 -3.66 -0.54
N ALA A 71 10.00 -2.35 -0.71
CA ALA A 71 10.86 -1.55 -1.56
C ALA A 71 11.00 -0.15 -0.94
N TRP A 72 12.16 0.48 -1.10
CA TRP A 72 12.47 1.79 -0.53
C TRP A 72 12.69 2.79 -1.66
N TYR A 73 12.01 3.94 -1.56
CA TYR A 73 12.16 5.06 -2.47
C TYR A 73 12.50 6.28 -1.62
N ASP A 74 13.53 7.00 -2.02
CA ASP A 74 13.96 8.25 -1.40
C ASP A 74 14.37 9.21 -2.52
N ASP A 75 14.48 10.50 -2.21
CA ASP A 75 14.99 11.47 -3.17
C ASP A 75 16.45 11.14 -3.52
N ALA A 76 16.83 11.32 -4.78
CA ALA A 76 18.18 11.01 -5.22
C ALA A 76 19.24 11.92 -4.57
N ASP A 77 18.82 13.11 -4.11
CA ASP A 77 19.68 14.16 -3.54
C ASP A 77 19.91 14.03 -2.02
N SER A 78 19.31 13.04 -1.35
CA SER A 78 19.41 12.86 0.12
C SER A 78 20.65 12.07 0.58
N ARG A 79 21.49 11.58 -0.35
CA ARG A 79 22.71 10.83 -0.05
C ARG A 79 23.93 11.75 -0.02
N ILE A 80 24.26 12.26 1.17
CA ILE A 80 25.56 12.86 1.49
C ILE A 80 26.53 11.76 1.92
#